data_AF-A0A496A1R1-F1
#
_entry.id   AF-A0A496A1R1-F1
#
_cell.length_a   1.000
_cell.length_b   1.000
_cell.length_c   1.000
_cell.angle_alpha   90.00
_cell.angle_beta   90.00
_cell.angle_gamma   90.00
#
_symmetry.space_group_name_H-M   'P 1'
#
loop_
_entity.id
_entity.type
_entity.pdbx_description
1 polymer ?
#
loop_
_entity_poly.entity_id
_entity_poly.type
_entity_poly.pdbx_seq_one_letter_code
_entity_poly.pdbx_strand_id
1 'polypeptide(L)'
;MNAPNPQFQLYGEMLAAAWVNWKKDTNAEQTIFGCYTITDDWTFVRGVVQEIETKRPTLHIEFSPRYNGVLEAERIVQILKSIVAQYANIST
;
A
#
# COMPACT_ATOMS: atom_id res chain seq x y z
N MET A 1 11.39 -21.05 -13.83
CA MET A 1 11.36 -19.59 -14.04
C MET A 1 11.23 -18.94 -12.69
N ASN A 2 12.16 -18.06 -12.30
CA ASN A 2 11.98 -17.25 -11.09
C ASN A 2 10.98 -16.15 -11.42
N ALA A 3 9.84 -16.12 -10.74
CA ALA A 3 8.90 -15.03 -10.87
C ALA A 3 9.60 -13.71 -10.49
N PRO A 4 9.35 -12.60 -11.21
CA PRO A 4 9.94 -11.30 -10.87
C PRO A 4 9.50 -10.89 -9.46
N ASN A 5 10.37 -10.20 -8.71
CA ASN A 5 10.04 -9.72 -7.37
C ASN A 5 8.83 -8.76 -7.47
N PRO A 6 7.66 -9.10 -6.89
CA PRO A 6 6.44 -8.31 -7.03
C PRO A 6 6.56 -6.93 -6.36
N GLN A 7 7.51 -6.77 -5.45
CA GLN A 7 7.71 -5.55 -4.66
C GLN A 7 7.96 -4.31 -5.53
N PHE A 8 8.72 -4.42 -6.62
CA PHE A 8 8.97 -3.26 -7.50
C PHE A 8 7.74 -2.86 -8.32
N GLN A 9 6.92 -3.83 -8.73
CA GLN A 9 5.65 -3.55 -9.41
C GLN A 9 4.69 -2.85 -8.45
N LEU A 10 4.59 -3.35 -7.21
CA LEU A 10 3.80 -2.74 -6.16
C LEU A 10 4.21 -1.28 -5.91
N TYR A 11 5.50 -0.95 -5.90
CA TYR A 11 5.94 0.43 -5.71
C TYR A 11 5.47 1.36 -6.83
N GLY A 12 5.50 0.89 -8.08
CA GLY A 12 4.96 1.62 -9.22
C GLY A 12 3.46 1.86 -9.09
N GLU A 13 2.71 0.83 -8.69
CA GLU A 13 1.26 0.92 -8.45
C GLU A 13 0.93 1.89 -7.31
N MET A 14 1.69 1.84 -6.20
CA MET A 14 1.51 2.73 -5.06
C MET A 14 1.78 4.20 -5.43
N LEU A 15 2.83 4.47 -6.20
CA LEU A 15 3.10 5.83 -6.71
C LEU A 15 2.00 6.32 -7.66
N ALA A 16 1.54 5.47 -8.57
CA ALA A 16 0.45 5.81 -9.49
C ALA A 16 -0.85 6.11 -8.73
N ALA A 17 -1.19 5.30 -7.72
CA ALA A 17 -2.36 5.51 -6.88
C ALA A 17 -2.25 6.80 -6.04
N ALA A 18 -1.08 7.07 -5.44
CA ALA A 18 -0.82 8.32 -4.72
C ALA A 18 -1.00 9.54 -5.63
N TRP A 19 -0.56 9.48 -6.89
CA TRP A 19 -0.76 10.55 -7.87
C TRP A 19 -2.23 10.80 -8.18
N VAL A 20 -3.02 9.73 -8.31
CA VAL A 20 -4.47 9.83 -8.53
C VAL A 20 -5.17 10.43 -7.30
N ASN A 21 -4.74 10.08 -6.09
CA ASN A 21 -5.28 10.63 -4.84
C ASN A 21 -4.93 12.11 -4.70
N TRP A 22 -3.67 12.48 -4.93
CA TRP A 22 -3.21 13.87 -4.83
C TRP A 22 -3.98 14.83 -5.76
N LYS A 23 -4.37 14.36 -6.95
CA LYS A 23 -5.20 15.15 -7.87
C LYS A 23 -6.59 15.49 -7.31
N LYS A 24 -7.09 14.71 -6.35
CA LYS A 24 -8.38 14.93 -5.69
C LYS A 24 -8.22 15.69 -4.38
N ASP A 25 -7.09 15.47 -3.71
CA ASP A 25 -6.74 16.07 -2.43
C ASP A 25 -5.26 16.46 -2.44
N THR A 26 -4.98 17.75 -2.63
CA THR A 26 -3.63 18.28 -2.85
C THR A 26 -2.77 18.37 -1.57
N ASN A 27 -3.03 17.50 -0.60
CA ASN A 27 -2.19 17.34 0.57
C ASN A 27 -0.76 16.98 0.15
N ALA A 28 0.21 17.64 0.80
CA ALA A 28 1.64 17.50 0.48
C ALA A 28 2.18 16.07 0.71
N GLU A 29 1.50 15.30 1.56
CA GLU A 29 1.78 13.90 1.81
C GLU A 29 0.58 13.04 1.44
N GLN A 30 0.84 11.93 0.76
CA GLN A 30 -0.17 10.94 0.43
C GLN A 30 0.20 9.62 1.11
N THR A 31 -0.58 9.23 2.12
CA THR A 31 -0.50 7.87 2.65
C THR A 31 -1.18 6.93 1.67
N ILE A 32 -0.48 5.88 1.27
CA ILE A 32 -0.98 4.85 0.36
C ILE A 32 -0.66 3.47 0.94
N PHE A 33 -1.57 2.53 0.78
CA PHE A 33 -1.40 1.16 1.27
C PHE A 33 -1.33 0.19 0.10
N GLY A 34 -0.53 -0.85 0.26
CA GLY A 34 -0.34 -1.91 -0.72
C GLY A 34 -0.15 -3.25 -0.04
N CYS A 35 -0.15 -4.31 -0.84
CA CYS A 35 0.27 -5.63 -0.39
C CYS A 35 0.81 -6.44 -1.56
N TYR A 36 1.63 -7.43 -1.27
CA TYR A 36 2.07 -8.41 -2.25
C TYR A 36 2.16 -9.77 -1.60
N THR A 37 2.14 -10.81 -2.44
CA THR A 37 2.28 -12.20 -2.01
C THR A 37 3.50 -12.84 -2.63
N ILE A 38 4.18 -13.67 -1.84
CA ILE A 38 5.19 -14.61 -2.31
C ILE A 38 4.75 -15.96 -1.77
N THR A 39 4.55 -16.94 -2.66
CA THR A 39 3.84 -18.20 -2.33
C THR A 39 2.50 -17.90 -1.65
N ASP A 40 2.32 -18.32 -0.40
CA ASP A 40 1.12 -18.10 0.40
C ASP A 40 1.31 -16.97 1.42
N ASP A 41 2.47 -16.33 1.48
CA ASP A 41 2.77 -15.31 2.46
C ASP A 41 2.39 -13.91 1.95
N TRP A 42 1.53 -13.24 2.70
CA TRP A 42 1.11 -11.86 2.48
C TRP A 42 2.03 -10.91 3.24
N THR A 43 2.52 -9.89 2.54
CA THR A 43 3.20 -8.74 3.15
C THR A 43 2.42 -7.48 2.84
N PHE A 44 2.01 -6.75 3.87
CA PHE A 44 1.37 -5.45 3.74
C PHE A 44 2.41 -4.35 3.78
N VAL A 45 2.10 -3.26 3.08
CA VAL A 45 2.99 -2.13 2.88
C VAL A 45 2.22 -0.85 3.16
N ARG A 46 2.78 -0.01 4.03
CA ARG A 46 2.34 1.38 4.20
C ARG A 46 3.38 2.29 3.53
N GLY A 47 2.92 3.12 2.61
CA GLY A 47 3.71 4.10 1.90
C GLY A 47 3.32 5.52 2.30
N VAL A 48 4.30 6.40 2.42
CA VAL A 48 4.07 7.86 2.44
C VAL A 48 4.80 8.45 1.24
N VAL A 49 4.04 9.07 0.34
CA VAL A 49 4.57 9.76 -0.84
C VAL A 49 4.60 11.25 -0.57
N GLN A 50 5.75 11.87 -0.83
CA GLN A 50 6.00 13.30 -0.68
C GLN A 50 6.50 13.88 -2.01
N GLU A 51 6.36 15.21 -2.17
CA GLU A 51 6.88 15.95 -3.31
C GLU A 51 6.38 15.40 -4.66
N ILE A 52 5.10 15.03 -4.71
CA ILE A 52 4.54 14.18 -5.76
C ILE A 52 4.53 14.85 -7.14
N GLU A 53 4.43 16.17 -7.17
CA GLU A 53 4.47 17.05 -8.33
C GLU A 53 5.89 17.29 -8.87
N THR A 54 6.91 16.89 -8.13
CA THR A 54 8.30 17.07 -8.56
C THR A 54 8.73 15.96 -9.53
N LYS A 55 9.88 16.16 -10.17
CA LYS A 55 10.49 15.15 -11.05
C LYS A 55 10.99 13.92 -10.29
N ARG A 56 11.05 13.97 -8.96
CA ARG A 56 11.63 12.93 -8.09
C ARG A 56 10.80 12.81 -6.81
N PRO A 57 9.57 12.29 -6.91
CA PRO A 57 8.78 12.01 -5.71
C PRO A 57 9.50 11.02 -4.81
N THR A 58 9.37 11.20 -3.50
CA THR A 58 9.95 10.29 -2.51
C THR A 58 8.85 9.40 -1.96
N LEU A 59 9.11 8.08 -1.93
CA LEU A 59 8.22 7.09 -1.31
C LEU A 59 8.95 6.44 -0.13
N HIS A 60 8.48 6.72 1.07
CA HIS A 60 8.92 6.04 2.30
C HIS A 60 8.04 4.83 2.56
N ILE A 61 8.65 3.70 2.89
CA ILE A 61 7.97 2.40 2.95
C ILE A 61 8.20 1.72 4.30
N GLU A 62 7.09 1.26 4.88
CA GLU A 62 7.05 0.41 6.07
C GLU A 62 6.40 -0.93 5.71
N PHE A 63 6.99 -2.02 6.18
CA PHE A 63 6.48 -3.38 5.94
C PHE A 63 5.84 -3.94 7.20
N SER A 64 4.76 -4.70 7.03
CA SER A 64 4.28 -5.59 8.05
C SER A 64 5.18 -6.84 8.18
N PRO A 65 5.01 -7.64 9.24
CA PRO A 65 5.37 -9.06 9.20
C PRO A 65 4.72 -9.78 8.02
N ARG A 66 5.23 -10.97 7.72
CA ARG A 66 4.60 -11.89 6.77
C ARG A 66 3.47 -12.64 7.45
N TYR A 67 2.37 -12.83 6.73
CA TYR A 67 1.20 -13.57 7.20
C TYR A 67 0.90 -14.71 6.25
N ASN A 68 0.78 -15.92 6.77
CA ASN A 68 0.42 -17.06 5.94
C ASN A 68 -1.07 -16.97 5.54
N GLY A 69 -1.35 -17.00 4.24
CA GLY A 69 -2.68 -16.81 3.68
C GLY A 69 -3.73 -17.84 4.11
N VAL A 70 -3.29 -19.04 4.51
CA VAL A 70 -4.17 -20.13 4.97
C VAL A 70 -4.35 -20.10 6.48
N LEU A 71 -3.23 -20.00 7.23
CA LEU A 71 -3.25 -20.08 8.69
C LEU A 71 -3.70 -18.79 9.36
N GLU A 72 -3.53 -17.64 8.70
CA GLU A 72 -3.74 -16.31 9.28
C GLU A 72 -4.79 -15.49 8.52
N ALA A 73 -5.68 -16.16 7.78
CA ALA A 73 -6.70 -15.53 6.94
C ALA A 73 -7.55 -14.50 7.71
N GLU A 74 -7.95 -14.80 8.95
CA GLU A 74 -8.71 -13.86 9.78
C GLU A 74 -7.90 -12.58 10.05
N ARG A 75 -6.61 -12.73 10.39
CA ARG A 75 -5.72 -11.60 10.68
C ARG A 75 -5.51 -10.72 9.45
N ILE A 76 -5.33 -11.33 8.29
CA ILE A 76 -5.22 -10.65 6.98
C ILE A 76 -6.47 -9.80 6.73
N VAL A 77 -7.66 -10.36 6.92
CA VAL A 77 -8.93 -9.63 6.74
C VAL A 77 -9.07 -8.49 7.76
N GLN A 78 -8.67 -8.68 9.02
CA GLN A 78 -8.68 -7.62 10.03
C GLN A 78 -7.77 -6.45 9.65
N ILE A 79 -6.58 -6.73 9.10
CA ILE A 79 -5.65 -5.70 8.59
C ILE A 79 -6.27 -4.95 7.41
N LEU A 80 -6.86 -5.66 6.44
CA LEU A 80 -7.53 -5.02 5.31
C LEU A 80 -8.67 -4.10 5.79
N LYS A 81 -9.48 -4.55 6.76
CA LYS A 81 -10.55 -3.75 7.36
C LYS A 81 -10.01 -2.49 8.04
N SER A 82 -8.90 -2.58 8.77
CA SER A 82 -8.34 -1.41 9.47
C SER A 82 -7.79 -0.35 8.49
N ILE A 83 -7.20 -0.78 7.37
CA ILE A 83 -6.72 0.10 6.30
C ILE A 83 -7.90 0.88 5.69
N VAL A 84 -9.00 0.20 5.33
CA VAL A 84 -10.13 0.86 4.66
C VAL A 84 -11.05 1.62 5.60
N ALA A 85 -11.10 1.27 6.88
CA ALA A 85 -11.94 1.93 7.88
C ALA A 85 -11.64 3.44 7.99
N GLN A 86 -10.38 3.84 7.77
CA GLN A 86 -9.96 5.25 7.74
C GLN A 86 -10.66 6.04 6.64
N TYR A 87 -11.03 5.40 5.54
CA TYR A 87 -11.71 6.04 4.40
C TYR A 87 -13.24 5.88 4.47
N ALA A 88 -13.73 4.84 5.12
CA ALA A 88 -15.17 4.62 5.31
C ALA A 88 -15.81 5.63 6.28
N ASN A 89 -15.06 6.06 7.30
CA ASN A 89 -15.56 7.00 8.31
C ASN A 89 -15.59 8.47 7.87
N ILE A 90 -15.08 8.80 6.67
CA ILE A 90 -15.06 10.17 6.12
C ILE A 90 -16.35 10.45 5.30
N SER A 91 -17.23 9.45 5.13
CA SER A 91 -18.47 9.56 4.33
C SER A 91 -19.76 9.80 5.15
N THR A 92 -19.68 10.49 6.30
CA THR A 92 -20.84 10.95 7.10
C THR A 92 -20.68 12.41 7.45
#